data_AF-A0AA35JWD2-F1
#
_entry.id   AF-A0AA35JWD2-F1
#
_cell.length_a   1.000
_cell.length_b   1.000
_cell.length_c   1.000
_cell.angle_alpha   90.00
_cell.angle_beta   90.00
_cell.angle_gamma   90.00
#
_symmetry.space_group_name_H-M   'P 1'
#
loop_
_entity.id
_entity.type
_entity.pdbx_description
1 polymer ?
#
loop_
_entity_poly.entity_id
_entity_poly.type
_entity_poly.pdbx_seq_one_letter_code
_entity_poly.pdbx_strand_id
1 'polypeptide(L)'
;MSGEIIQMSPQMSLIFEAMDLSQASPATVSRCGMIYLEPLQLGWLPLVTSWLSTLPEPLDQKEYQELFEDLFNWIVPPALRMRQKKCKELVPTSNSNNVVSLIRLIEMLLSDAVEKEPTSPHIRKWIMGCFAFATVWSIGGTCDGDGRVLFDAFMRDIIAGKMDKHPMPAAVGKWEHPFEERGLVYDFMFEMKGKGRWMHWNEAIKSINYNDKNLKVQDIIVPTMDTVRYTYLMELCIKYGKPLLFVGPTGTGKSVYVKDKLMNHVEKNLYFPFFVNFSARTSANQTQNIIMARLDKRRKGIFGPPMGKKCIIFVDDMNMPALEQYGAQPPIELLRQFLTTASGMT
;
A
#
# COMPACT_ATOMS: atom_id res chain seq x y z
N MET A 1 14.27 16.13 -39.45
CA MET A 1 12.91 16.61 -39.11
C MET A 1 12.13 16.77 -40.41
N SER A 2 10.93 16.17 -40.52
CA SER A 2 10.11 16.18 -41.75
C SER A 2 9.62 17.58 -42.18
N GLY A 3 9.71 18.59 -41.30
CA GLY A 3 9.21 19.96 -41.59
C GLY A 3 7.69 20.06 -41.69
N GLU A 4 6.97 18.97 -41.43
CA GLU A 4 5.51 18.92 -41.44
C GLU A 4 4.91 19.79 -40.34
N ILE A 5 4.02 20.70 -40.75
CA ILE A 5 3.25 21.55 -39.84
C ILE A 5 1.88 20.90 -39.68
N ILE A 6 1.62 20.34 -38.51
CA ILE A 6 0.32 19.78 -38.15
C ILE A 6 -0.38 20.77 -37.23
N GLN A 7 -1.47 21.37 -37.71
CA GLN A 7 -2.30 22.27 -36.90
C GLN A 7 -3.23 21.47 -35.99
N MET A 8 -3.36 21.90 -34.72
CA MET A 8 -4.36 21.34 -33.81
C MET A 8 -5.75 21.87 -34.19
N SER A 9 -6.77 21.00 -34.20
CA SER A 9 -8.14 21.44 -34.45
C SER A 9 -8.72 22.17 -33.23
N PRO A 10 -9.75 23.03 -33.40
CA PRO A 10 -10.36 23.74 -32.27
C PRO A 10 -10.98 22.83 -31.19
N GLN A 11 -11.26 21.57 -31.53
CA GLN A 11 -11.81 20.57 -30.61
C GLN A 11 -10.73 19.82 -29.81
N MET A 12 -9.45 19.95 -30.19
CA MET A 12 -8.35 19.29 -29.50
C MET A 12 -7.93 20.11 -28.27
N SER A 13 -7.76 19.42 -27.14
CA SER A 13 -7.20 19.99 -25.92
C SER A 13 -6.00 19.14 -25.51
N LEU A 14 -4.92 19.81 -25.07
CA LEU A 14 -3.74 19.16 -24.53
C LEU A 14 -3.59 19.57 -23.07
N ILE A 15 -3.66 18.58 -22.17
CA ILE A 15 -3.60 18.78 -20.73
C ILE A 15 -2.34 18.10 -20.22
N PHE A 16 -1.62 18.78 -19.33
CA PHE A 16 -0.46 18.26 -18.64
C PHE A 16 -0.73 18.23 -17.14
N GLU A 17 -0.59 17.05 -16.54
CA GLU A 17 -0.56 16.90 -15.08
C GLU A 17 0.91 16.82 -14.64
N ALA A 18 1.44 17.94 -14.17
CA ALA A 18 2.83 18.05 -13.70
C ALA A 18 2.85 18.33 -12.19
N MET A 19 3.83 17.76 -11.50
CA MET A 19 4.04 18.00 -10.06
C MET A 19 4.54 19.42 -9.79
N ASP A 20 5.48 19.88 -10.61
CA ASP A 20 6.02 21.23 -10.56
C ASP A 20 6.47 21.69 -11.95
N LEU A 21 6.78 22.99 -12.06
CA LEU A 21 7.25 23.64 -13.28
C LEU A 21 8.63 24.27 -13.09
N SER A 22 9.41 23.79 -12.12
CA SER A 22 10.70 24.38 -11.75
C SER A 22 11.71 24.43 -12.89
N GLN A 23 11.55 23.54 -13.88
CA GLN A 23 12.41 23.43 -15.05
C GLN A 23 11.82 24.10 -16.31
N ALA A 24 10.65 24.72 -16.23
CA ALA A 24 10.01 25.38 -17.36
C ALA A 24 10.37 26.87 -17.40
N SER A 25 10.68 27.40 -18.60
CA SER A 25 10.91 28.84 -18.75
C SER A 25 9.60 29.62 -18.67
N PRO A 26 9.60 30.86 -18.14
CA PRO A 26 8.39 31.70 -18.07
C PRO A 26 7.70 31.89 -19.44
N ALA A 27 8.47 31.99 -20.52
CA ALA A 27 7.96 32.10 -21.88
C ALA A 27 7.23 30.83 -22.39
N THR A 28 7.56 29.67 -21.83
CA THR A 28 6.85 28.42 -22.13
C THR A 28 5.53 28.39 -21.36
N VAL A 29 5.57 28.72 -20.07
CA VAL A 29 4.40 28.73 -19.18
C VAL A 29 3.37 29.79 -19.61
N SER A 30 3.81 30.95 -20.12
CA SER A 30 2.91 32.04 -20.54
C SER A 30 2.02 31.69 -21.73
N ARG A 31 2.31 30.60 -22.44
CA ARG A 31 1.52 30.14 -23.60
C ARG A 31 0.50 29.06 -23.21
N CYS A 32 0.46 28.65 -21.95
CA CYS A 32 -0.44 27.62 -21.43
C CYS A 32 -1.46 28.23 -20.46
N GLY A 33 -2.67 27.68 -20.44
CA GLY A 33 -3.63 27.94 -19.37
C GLY A 33 -3.20 27.22 -18.10
N MET A 34 -2.98 27.95 -17.00
CA MET A 34 -2.50 27.39 -15.75
C MET A 34 -3.63 27.20 -14.74
N ILE A 35 -3.81 25.96 -14.29
CA ILE A 35 -4.72 25.62 -13.20
C ILE A 35 -3.87 25.12 -12.04
N TYR A 36 -3.82 25.89 -10.95
CA TYR A 36 -3.10 25.50 -9.75
C TYR A 36 -4.05 24.75 -8.81
N LEU A 37 -3.73 23.51 -8.51
CA LEU A 37 -4.44 22.71 -7.50
C LEU A 37 -3.64 22.75 -6.20
N GLU A 38 -4.24 23.24 -5.13
CA GLU A 38 -3.62 23.19 -3.80
C GLU A 38 -3.95 21.83 -3.13
N PRO A 39 -2.97 20.92 -2.93
CA PRO A 39 -3.25 19.59 -2.39
C PRO A 39 -3.82 19.61 -0.96
N LEU A 40 -3.49 20.66 -0.20
CA LEU A 40 -3.99 20.87 1.16
C LEU A 40 -5.50 21.14 1.21
N GLN A 41 -6.08 21.68 0.13
CA GLN A 41 -7.52 21.99 0.09
C GLN A 41 -8.39 20.76 -0.15
N LEU A 42 -7.92 19.78 -0.93
CA LEU A 42 -8.68 18.54 -1.18
C LEU A 42 -8.58 17.59 0.02
N GLY A 43 -7.38 17.45 0.59
CA GLY A 43 -7.15 16.59 1.75
C GLY A 43 -7.42 15.10 1.49
N TRP A 44 -7.69 14.36 2.55
CA TRP A 44 -7.99 12.92 2.49
C TRP A 44 -9.48 12.60 2.64
N LEU A 45 -10.29 13.55 3.14
CA LEU A 45 -11.73 13.35 3.39
C LEU A 45 -12.50 12.89 2.14
N PRO A 46 -12.34 13.53 0.96
CA PRO A 46 -13.07 13.13 -0.24
C PRO A 46 -12.78 11.69 -0.69
N LEU A 47 -11.56 11.20 -0.42
CA LEU A 47 -11.17 9.82 -0.73
C LEU A 47 -11.92 8.83 0.15
N VAL A 48 -12.12 9.16 1.44
CA VAL A 48 -12.90 8.36 2.38
C VAL A 48 -14.39 8.41 2.02
N THR A 49 -14.94 9.60 1.77
CA THR A 49 -16.36 9.75 1.39
C THR A 49 -16.68 8.99 0.10
N SER A 50 -15.82 9.07 -0.91
CA SER A 50 -15.98 8.31 -2.15
C SER A 50 -15.84 6.80 -1.94
N TRP A 51 -15.00 6.36 -1.01
CA TRP A 51 -14.84 4.94 -0.70
C TRP A 51 -16.04 4.38 0.05
N LEU A 52 -16.56 5.12 1.03
CA LEU A 52 -17.75 4.76 1.79
C LEU A 52 -18.96 4.48 0.89
N SER A 53 -19.13 5.27 -0.16
CA SER A 53 -20.19 5.05 -1.17
C SER A 53 -19.99 3.84 -2.09
N THR A 54 -18.84 3.16 -2.00
CA THR A 54 -18.50 1.97 -2.82
C THR A 54 -18.51 0.68 -2.00
N LEU A 55 -18.77 0.76 -0.69
CA LEU A 55 -18.79 -0.40 0.18
C LEU A 55 -19.93 -1.36 -0.22
N PRO A 56 -19.68 -2.68 -0.27
CA PRO A 56 -20.72 -3.67 -0.58
C PRO A 56 -21.60 -3.96 0.64
N GLU A 57 -22.78 -4.53 0.42
CA GLU A 57 -23.60 -5.12 1.50
C GLU A 57 -22.79 -6.18 2.26
N PRO A 58 -22.88 -6.26 3.61
CA PRO A 58 -23.63 -5.41 4.56
C PRO A 58 -22.93 -4.11 4.97
N LEU A 59 -21.72 -3.81 4.50
CA LEU A 59 -20.94 -2.64 4.95
C LEU A 59 -21.51 -1.29 4.48
N ASP A 60 -22.42 -1.29 3.52
CA ASP A 60 -23.20 -0.12 3.08
C ASP A 60 -24.31 0.28 4.07
N GLN A 61 -24.64 -0.57 5.03
CA GLN A 61 -25.65 -0.27 6.04
C GLN A 61 -25.26 0.94 6.88
N LYS A 62 -26.26 1.78 7.20
CA LYS A 62 -26.10 3.05 7.89
C LYS A 62 -25.29 2.95 9.19
N GLU A 63 -25.48 1.89 9.98
CA GLU A 63 -24.73 1.68 11.22
C GLU A 63 -23.22 1.59 10.99
N TYR A 64 -22.79 0.86 9.95
CA TYR A 64 -21.36 0.67 9.66
C TYR A 64 -20.76 1.88 8.96
N GLN A 65 -21.54 2.58 8.12
CA GLN A 65 -21.15 3.86 7.52
C GLN A 65 -20.85 4.90 8.60
N GLU A 66 -21.76 5.09 9.56
CA GLU A 66 -21.57 5.99 10.71
C GLU A 66 -20.36 5.58 11.57
N LEU A 67 -20.17 4.28 11.79
CA LEU A 67 -19.00 3.77 12.51
C LEU A 67 -17.68 4.10 11.78
N PHE A 68 -17.61 3.89 10.47
CA PHE A 68 -16.41 4.24 9.71
C PHE A 68 -16.14 5.73 9.74
N GLU A 69 -17.15 6.58 9.48
CA GLU A 69 -17.01 8.03 9.53
C GLU A 69 -16.45 8.50 10.87
N ASP A 70 -16.98 7.99 11.98
CA ASP A 70 -16.51 8.31 13.33
C ASP A 70 -15.09 7.82 13.58
N LEU A 71 -14.74 6.59 13.15
CA LEU A 71 -13.38 6.07 13.29
C LEU A 71 -12.36 6.90 12.50
N PHE A 72 -12.68 7.28 11.25
CA PHE A 72 -11.84 8.15 10.43
C PHE A 72 -11.67 9.53 11.08
N ASN A 73 -12.76 10.18 11.48
CA ASN A 73 -12.72 11.51 12.08
C ASN A 73 -12.00 11.53 13.44
N TRP A 74 -12.07 10.43 14.19
CA TRP A 74 -11.47 10.32 15.51
C TRP A 74 -9.97 10.00 15.46
N ILE A 75 -9.57 8.94 14.74
CA ILE A 75 -8.22 8.38 14.83
C ILE A 75 -7.28 9.00 13.79
N VAL A 76 -7.75 9.26 12.57
CA VAL A 76 -6.86 9.64 11.46
C VAL A 76 -6.21 11.01 11.64
N PRO A 77 -6.92 12.11 11.98
CA PRO A 77 -6.27 13.41 12.20
C PRO A 77 -5.14 13.39 13.23
N PRO A 78 -5.32 12.86 14.46
CA PRO A 78 -4.23 12.81 15.44
C PRO A 78 -3.14 11.81 15.03
N ALA A 79 -3.46 10.69 14.38
CA ALA A 79 -2.46 9.73 13.88
C ALA A 79 -1.54 10.36 12.82
N LEU A 80 -2.11 11.08 11.85
CA LEU A 80 -1.34 11.81 10.83
C LEU A 80 -0.46 12.88 11.45
N ARG A 81 -0.98 13.64 12.43
CA ARG A 81 -0.22 14.66 13.15
C ARG A 81 0.91 14.05 13.98
N MET A 82 0.67 12.91 14.62
CA MET A 82 1.67 12.17 15.38
C MET A 82 2.83 11.74 14.47
N ARG A 83 2.50 11.08 13.35
CA ARG A 83 3.47 10.68 12.32
C ARG A 83 4.33 11.87 11.88
N GLN A 84 3.70 12.95 11.42
CA GLN A 84 4.41 14.10 10.84
C GLN A 84 5.29 14.86 11.86
N LYS A 85 4.89 14.91 13.14
CA LYS A 85 5.58 15.74 14.14
C LYS A 85 6.57 14.98 15.00
N LYS A 86 6.39 13.66 15.15
CA LYS A 86 7.10 12.86 16.15
C LYS A 86 7.82 11.65 15.56
N CYS A 87 7.45 11.21 14.37
CA CYS A 87 8.07 10.06 13.72
C CYS A 87 8.97 10.52 12.58
N LYS A 88 9.99 9.72 12.29
CA LYS A 88 10.84 9.92 11.11
C LYS A 88 10.46 8.88 10.06
N GLU A 89 10.40 9.32 8.81
CA GLU A 89 10.09 8.46 7.67
C GLU A 89 11.35 8.23 6.82
N LEU A 90 11.55 7.00 6.36
CA LEU A 90 12.63 6.69 5.41
C LEU A 90 12.36 7.28 4.02
N VAL A 91 11.09 7.29 3.61
CA VAL A 91 10.62 7.84 2.34
C VAL A 91 9.47 8.79 2.67
N PRO A 92 9.49 10.05 2.22
CA PRO A 92 8.40 10.99 2.46
C PRO A 92 7.08 10.48 1.91
N THR A 93 6.01 10.52 2.70
CA THR A 93 4.67 10.12 2.25
C THR A 93 3.60 11.18 2.52
N SER A 94 2.64 11.31 1.60
CA SER A 94 1.52 12.25 1.72
C SER A 94 0.44 11.71 2.67
N ASN A 95 -0.32 12.62 3.30
CA ASN A 95 -1.45 12.22 4.15
C ASN A 95 -2.48 11.40 3.37
N SER A 96 -2.80 11.82 2.15
CA SER A 96 -3.76 11.14 1.29
C SER A 96 -3.30 9.72 0.93
N ASN A 97 -2.01 9.50 0.63
CA ASN A 97 -1.51 8.16 0.31
C ASN A 97 -1.55 7.21 1.51
N ASN A 98 -1.28 7.73 2.73
CA ASN A 98 -1.41 6.94 3.95
C ASN A 98 -2.87 6.55 4.21
N VAL A 99 -3.82 7.47 4.01
CA VAL A 99 -5.25 7.19 4.16
C VAL A 99 -5.76 6.23 3.08
N VAL A 100 -5.28 6.34 1.84
CA VAL A 100 -5.58 5.35 0.78
C VAL A 100 -5.02 3.97 1.16
N SER A 101 -3.83 3.92 1.78
CA SER A 101 -3.26 2.66 2.27
C SER A 101 -4.08 2.07 3.42
N LEU A 102 -4.58 2.91 4.33
CA LEU A 102 -5.52 2.54 5.40
C LEU A 102 -6.80 1.93 4.82
N ILE A 103 -7.45 2.64 3.89
CA ILE A 103 -8.67 2.19 3.20
C ILE A 103 -8.44 0.83 2.54
N ARG A 104 -7.39 0.69 1.74
CA ARG A 104 -7.07 -0.57 1.04
C ARG A 104 -6.83 -1.72 2.02
N LEU A 105 -6.13 -1.49 3.13
CA LEU A 105 -5.91 -2.52 4.14
C LEU A 105 -7.23 -2.94 4.79
N ILE A 106 -8.11 -2.00 5.13
CA ILE A 106 -9.44 -2.30 5.68
C ILE A 106 -10.25 -3.15 4.70
N GLU A 107 -10.31 -2.75 3.42
CA GLU A 107 -10.97 -3.52 2.36
C GLU A 107 -10.45 -4.95 2.27
N MET A 108 -9.12 -5.11 2.17
CA MET A 108 -8.51 -6.43 2.01
C MET A 108 -8.73 -7.34 3.23
N LEU A 109 -8.77 -6.77 4.44
CA LEU A 109 -9.01 -7.52 5.66
C LEU A 109 -10.48 -7.95 5.76
N LEU A 110 -11.42 -7.03 5.54
CA LEU A 110 -12.84 -7.29 5.77
C LEU A 110 -13.51 -8.08 4.64
N SER A 111 -13.07 -7.92 3.39
CA SER A 111 -13.77 -8.44 2.21
C SER A 111 -14.06 -9.95 2.32
N ASP A 112 -13.06 -10.78 2.58
CA ASP A 112 -13.27 -12.23 2.70
C ASP A 112 -14.15 -12.63 3.91
N ALA A 113 -13.99 -11.92 5.03
CA ALA A 113 -14.68 -12.28 6.27
C ALA A 113 -16.16 -11.96 6.17
N VAL A 114 -16.48 -10.80 5.61
CA VAL A 114 -17.85 -10.32 5.42
C VAL A 114 -18.55 -11.07 4.30
N GLU A 115 -17.85 -11.45 3.22
CA GLU A 115 -18.41 -12.30 2.17
C GLU A 115 -18.81 -13.69 2.69
N LYS A 116 -18.01 -14.26 3.60
CA LYS A 116 -18.28 -15.58 4.20
C LYS A 116 -19.36 -15.54 5.27
N GLU A 117 -19.41 -14.48 6.08
CA GLU A 117 -20.35 -14.35 7.19
C GLU A 117 -21.06 -12.97 7.19
N PRO A 118 -21.90 -12.68 6.17
CA PRO A 118 -22.50 -11.36 5.97
C PRO A 118 -23.52 -10.97 7.04
N THR A 119 -24.03 -11.94 7.80
CA THR A 119 -24.99 -11.70 8.89
C THR A 119 -24.35 -11.85 10.28
N SER A 120 -23.02 -11.90 10.35
CA SER A 120 -22.32 -12.11 11.61
C SER A 120 -22.58 -10.96 12.60
N PRO A 121 -22.95 -11.26 13.86
CA PRO A 121 -23.08 -10.24 14.90
C PRO A 121 -21.73 -9.61 15.31
N HIS A 122 -20.63 -10.06 14.70
CA HIS A 122 -19.27 -9.61 14.99
C HIS A 122 -18.72 -8.60 13.98
N ILE A 123 -19.43 -8.29 12.87
CA ILE A 123 -18.95 -7.38 11.82
C ILE A 123 -18.51 -6.04 12.41
N ARG A 124 -19.32 -5.46 13.28
CA ARG A 124 -19.00 -4.22 14.00
C ARG A 124 -17.64 -4.28 14.72
N LYS A 125 -17.37 -5.40 15.38
CA LYS A 125 -16.15 -5.65 16.16
C LYS A 125 -14.95 -5.86 15.24
N TRP A 126 -15.16 -6.59 14.14
CA TRP A 126 -14.17 -6.78 13.09
C TRP A 126 -13.77 -5.45 12.45
N ILE A 127 -14.73 -4.57 12.15
CA ILE A 127 -14.44 -3.22 11.63
C ILE A 127 -13.49 -2.48 12.57
N MET A 128 -13.78 -2.43 13.88
CA MET A 128 -12.95 -1.72 14.85
C MET A 128 -11.53 -2.31 14.94
N GLY A 129 -11.40 -3.63 15.01
CA GLY A 129 -10.09 -4.31 15.08
C GLY A 129 -9.27 -4.16 13.80
N CYS A 130 -9.91 -4.35 12.63
CA CYS A 130 -9.29 -4.16 11.33
C CYS A 130 -8.88 -2.70 11.12
N PHE A 131 -9.68 -1.73 11.56
CA PHE A 131 -9.34 -0.31 11.47
C PHE A 131 -8.09 0.02 12.30
N ALA A 132 -7.99 -0.49 13.53
CA ALA A 132 -6.82 -0.31 14.36
C ALA A 132 -5.57 -0.95 13.76
N PHE A 133 -5.67 -2.21 13.31
CA PHE A 133 -4.57 -2.91 12.64
C PHE A 133 -4.13 -2.16 11.37
N ALA A 134 -5.08 -1.77 10.53
CA ALA A 134 -4.81 -1.06 9.30
C ALA A 134 -4.19 0.32 9.57
N THR A 135 -4.57 1.02 10.65
CA THR A 135 -3.96 2.31 11.04
C THR A 135 -2.49 2.12 11.42
N VAL A 136 -2.18 1.07 12.20
CA VAL A 136 -0.80 0.71 12.57
C VAL A 136 0.04 0.40 11.34
N TRP A 137 -0.49 -0.35 10.37
CA TRP A 137 0.26 -0.81 9.19
C TRP A 137 0.17 0.11 7.96
N SER A 138 -0.60 1.20 8.03
CA SER A 138 -0.62 2.27 7.01
C SER A 138 0.13 3.51 7.53
N ILE A 139 -0.52 4.29 8.38
CA ILE A 139 0.03 5.55 8.93
C ILE A 139 1.24 5.25 9.80
N GLY A 140 1.13 4.29 10.73
CA GLY A 140 2.23 3.87 11.59
C GLY A 140 3.34 3.10 10.86
N GLY A 141 3.01 2.47 9.73
CA GLY A 141 3.90 1.60 8.97
C GLY A 141 5.09 2.33 8.33
N THR A 142 4.94 3.65 8.11
CA THR A 142 5.98 4.53 7.55
C THR A 142 7.01 5.01 8.58
N CYS A 143 6.74 4.82 9.88
CA CYS A 143 7.61 5.23 10.96
C CYS A 143 8.86 4.34 11.06
N ASP A 144 9.99 4.95 11.42
CA ASP A 144 11.20 4.26 11.86
C ASP A 144 11.04 3.60 13.24
N GLY A 145 12.09 2.91 13.71
CA GLY A 145 12.05 2.13 14.95
C GLY A 145 11.62 2.94 16.18
N ASP A 146 12.20 4.12 16.37
CA ASP A 146 11.84 5.02 17.48
C ASP A 146 10.42 5.58 17.32
N GLY A 147 10.04 5.97 16.09
CA GLY A 147 8.69 6.41 15.76
C GLY A 147 7.64 5.34 16.04
N ARG A 148 7.95 4.05 15.86
CA ARG A 148 7.02 2.95 16.19
C ARG A 148 6.73 2.87 17.69
N VAL A 149 7.72 3.10 18.56
CA VAL A 149 7.49 3.14 20.02
C VAL A 149 6.55 4.29 20.39
N LEU A 150 6.75 5.45 19.78
CA LEU A 150 5.89 6.60 20.01
C LEU A 150 4.46 6.38 19.46
N PHE A 151 4.35 5.77 18.28
CA PHE A 151 3.06 5.47 17.65
C PHE A 151 2.30 4.36 18.38
N ASP A 152 3.00 3.38 18.96
CA ASP A 152 2.44 2.37 19.86
C ASP A 152 1.73 3.02 21.06
N ALA A 153 2.44 3.89 21.79
CA ALA A 153 1.87 4.60 22.93
C ALA A 153 0.64 5.43 22.52
N PHE A 154 0.73 6.16 21.40
CA PHE A 154 -0.39 6.90 20.84
C PHE A 154 -1.60 6.00 20.55
N MET A 155 -1.42 4.89 19.84
CA MET A 155 -2.50 3.97 19.48
C MET A 155 -3.17 3.35 20.71
N ARG A 156 -2.38 3.04 21.76
CA ARG A 156 -2.91 2.53 23.02
C ARG A 156 -3.71 3.59 23.77
N ASP A 157 -3.21 4.82 23.85
CA ASP A 157 -3.88 5.90 24.57
C ASP A 157 -5.15 6.38 23.89
N ILE A 158 -5.17 6.50 22.55
CA ILE A 158 -6.37 6.90 21.82
C ILE A 158 -7.48 5.85 21.96
N ILE A 159 -7.16 4.57 21.76
CA ILE A 159 -8.14 3.47 21.86
C ILE A 159 -8.65 3.30 23.29
N ALA A 160 -7.81 3.53 24.30
CA ALA A 160 -8.21 3.51 25.70
C ALA A 160 -9.03 4.75 26.12
N GLY A 161 -9.27 5.71 25.22
CA GLY A 161 -10.02 6.94 25.51
C GLY A 161 -9.28 7.89 26.46
N LYS A 162 -7.95 7.79 26.56
CA LYS A 162 -7.14 8.61 27.48
C LYS A 162 -6.75 9.98 26.90
N MET A 163 -7.10 10.25 25.64
CA MET A 163 -6.78 11.51 24.97
C MET A 163 -7.93 12.51 25.09
N ASP A 164 -7.88 13.41 26.08
CA ASP A 164 -8.94 14.41 26.33
C ASP A 164 -9.30 15.27 25.11
N LYS A 165 -8.32 15.57 24.25
CA LYS A 165 -8.51 16.37 23.03
C LYS A 165 -9.20 15.61 21.90
N HIS A 166 -9.25 14.29 22.00
CA HIS A 166 -9.80 13.38 21.01
C HIS A 166 -10.61 12.27 21.73
N PRO A 167 -11.74 12.62 22.38
CA PRO A 167 -12.55 11.65 23.10
C PRO A 167 -13.15 10.63 22.14
N MET A 168 -13.38 9.42 22.65
CA MET A 168 -13.99 8.34 21.87
C MET A 168 -15.42 8.71 21.44
N PRO A 169 -15.77 8.64 20.15
CA PRO A 169 -17.11 8.97 19.68
C PRO A 169 -18.18 8.03 20.25
N ALA A 170 -19.39 8.56 20.42
CA ALA A 170 -20.52 7.78 20.93
C ALA A 170 -20.86 6.59 20.02
N ALA A 171 -20.77 6.76 18.69
CA ALA A 171 -21.03 5.69 17.75
C ALA A 171 -19.93 4.64 17.71
N VAL A 172 -18.76 4.84 18.33
CA VAL A 172 -17.76 3.77 18.55
C VAL A 172 -18.18 2.92 19.74
N GLY A 173 -18.73 3.55 20.80
CA GLY A 173 -19.16 2.85 22.00
C GLY A 173 -17.98 2.23 22.75
N LYS A 174 -18.16 1.05 23.36
CA LYS A 174 -17.07 0.38 24.08
C LYS A 174 -16.07 -0.26 23.11
N TRP A 175 -14.78 0.07 23.25
CA TRP A 175 -13.73 -0.64 22.53
C TRP A 175 -13.51 -2.06 23.07
N GLU A 176 -13.79 -3.07 22.27
CA GLU A 176 -13.74 -4.48 22.70
C GLU A 176 -12.40 -5.19 22.42
N HIS A 177 -11.51 -4.57 21.66
CA HIS A 177 -10.22 -5.15 21.24
C HIS A 177 -9.03 -4.32 21.74
N PRO A 178 -8.84 -4.16 23.06
CA PRO A 178 -7.64 -3.51 23.57
C PRO A 178 -6.40 -4.28 23.12
N PHE A 179 -5.34 -3.56 22.77
CA PHE A 179 -4.05 -4.19 22.51
C PHE A 179 -3.51 -4.88 23.77
N GLU A 180 -2.80 -5.98 23.59
CA GLU A 180 -2.13 -6.67 24.70
C GLU A 180 -1.07 -5.80 25.36
N GLU A 181 -0.87 -5.91 26.67
CA GLU A 181 0.03 -5.03 27.43
C GLU A 181 1.52 -5.23 27.10
N ARG A 182 1.92 -6.44 26.69
CA ARG A 182 3.32 -6.78 26.43
C ARG A 182 3.62 -6.66 24.94
N GLY A 183 4.72 -6.02 24.59
CA GLY A 183 5.11 -5.79 23.20
C GLY A 183 4.46 -4.54 22.60
N LEU A 184 4.84 -4.23 21.37
CA LEU A 184 4.30 -3.10 20.62
C LEU A 184 3.03 -3.53 19.87
N VAL A 185 2.17 -2.58 19.51
CA VAL A 185 1.01 -2.82 18.61
C VAL A 185 1.40 -3.48 17.28
N TYR A 186 2.66 -3.32 16.85
CA TYR A 186 3.24 -3.96 15.66
C TYR A 186 3.53 -5.46 15.85
N ASP A 187 3.56 -5.93 17.09
CA ASP A 187 3.85 -7.33 17.44
C ASP A 187 2.63 -8.24 17.34
N PHE A 188 1.47 -7.67 16.97
CA PHE A 188 0.19 -8.36 16.89
C PHE A 188 -0.43 -8.31 15.50
N MET A 189 -1.14 -9.39 15.17
CA MET A 189 -2.06 -9.48 14.05
C MET A 189 -3.50 -9.57 14.56
N PHE A 190 -4.45 -9.02 13.81
CA PHE A 190 -5.87 -9.14 14.14
C PHE A 190 -6.47 -10.36 13.44
N GLU A 191 -7.00 -11.30 14.21
CA GLU A 191 -7.67 -12.49 13.71
C GLU A 191 -9.18 -12.35 13.89
N MET A 192 -9.94 -12.31 12.78
CA MET A 192 -11.41 -12.24 12.78
C MET A 192 -12.06 -13.61 13.04
N LYS A 193 -11.69 -14.27 14.13
CA LYS A 193 -12.37 -15.50 14.61
C LYS A 193 -13.33 -15.15 15.75
N GLY A 194 -14.61 -15.55 15.60
CA GLY A 194 -15.66 -15.16 16.53
C GLY A 194 -15.74 -13.64 16.63
N LYS A 195 -15.66 -13.09 17.86
CA LYS A 195 -15.66 -11.63 18.07
C LYS A 195 -14.41 -10.92 17.53
N GLY A 196 -13.32 -11.63 17.23
CA GLY A 196 -12.03 -11.05 16.89
C GLY A 196 -11.06 -11.04 18.07
N ARG A 197 -9.76 -11.25 17.80
CA ARG A 197 -8.70 -11.20 18.81
C ARG A 197 -7.35 -10.75 18.22
N TRP A 198 -6.51 -10.18 19.08
CA TRP A 198 -5.09 -10.01 18.78
C TRP A 198 -4.37 -11.35 18.96
N MET A 199 -3.44 -11.65 18.06
CA MET A 199 -2.56 -12.81 18.10
C MET A 199 -1.13 -12.30 17.94
N HIS A 200 -0.21 -12.78 18.78
CA HIS A 200 1.19 -12.39 18.65
C HIS A 200 1.81 -13.07 17.43
N TRP A 201 2.59 -12.34 16.62
CA TRP A 201 3.17 -12.90 15.37
C TRP A 201 4.03 -14.15 15.58
N ASN A 202 4.65 -14.30 16.76
CA ASN A 202 5.38 -15.53 17.12
C ASN A 202 4.51 -16.79 17.09
N GLU A 203 3.21 -16.70 17.37
CA GLU A 203 2.30 -17.86 17.28
C GLU A 203 2.12 -18.33 15.84
N ALA A 204 2.35 -17.46 14.86
CA ALA A 204 2.28 -17.77 13.43
C ALA A 204 3.61 -18.27 12.85
N ILE A 205 4.69 -18.31 13.64
CA ILE A 205 5.97 -18.88 13.19
C ILE A 205 5.85 -20.40 13.09
N LYS A 206 5.89 -20.92 11.86
CA LYS A 206 5.97 -22.37 11.62
C LYS A 206 7.41 -22.84 11.84
N SER A 207 7.58 -23.98 12.52
CA SER A 207 8.89 -24.61 12.66
C SER A 207 9.38 -25.13 11.30
N ILE A 208 10.58 -24.72 10.89
CA ILE A 208 11.25 -25.32 9.73
C ILE A 208 11.91 -26.62 10.17
N ASN A 209 11.69 -27.67 9.40
CA ASN A 209 12.42 -28.92 9.53
C ASN A 209 13.70 -28.83 8.67
N TYR A 210 14.84 -28.55 9.29
CA TYR A 210 16.14 -28.38 8.62
C TYR A 210 16.80 -29.72 8.20
N ASN A 211 16.08 -30.85 8.26
CA ASN A 211 16.64 -32.17 7.97
C ASN A 211 16.77 -32.50 6.48
N ASP A 212 16.44 -31.57 5.58
CA ASP A 212 16.62 -31.78 4.14
C ASP A 212 18.07 -31.49 3.73
N LYS A 213 18.84 -32.56 3.47
CA LYS A 213 20.26 -32.53 3.10
C LYS A 213 20.54 -31.83 1.77
N ASN A 214 19.50 -31.52 0.98
CA ASN A 214 19.63 -30.80 -0.29
C ASN A 214 19.53 -29.27 -0.15
N LEU A 215 19.22 -28.75 1.05
CA LEU A 215 19.15 -27.30 1.27
C LEU A 215 20.56 -26.71 1.34
N LYS A 216 20.89 -25.81 0.40
CA LYS A 216 22.11 -25.01 0.50
C LYS A 216 21.93 -23.99 1.61
N VAL A 217 22.92 -23.84 2.47
CA VAL A 217 22.89 -22.90 3.62
C VAL A 217 22.53 -21.47 3.19
N GLN A 218 23.00 -21.03 2.02
CA GLN A 218 22.72 -19.72 1.45
C GLN A 218 21.24 -19.48 1.08
N ASP A 219 20.45 -20.55 0.93
CA ASP A 219 19.03 -20.48 0.55
C ASP A 219 18.10 -20.63 1.78
N ILE A 220 18.67 -20.79 2.99
CA ILE A 220 17.91 -20.96 4.22
C ILE A 220 17.48 -19.59 4.76
N ILE A 221 16.16 -19.34 4.78
CA ILE A 221 15.56 -18.20 5.47
C ILE A 221 15.09 -18.66 6.83
N VAL A 222 15.68 -18.12 7.90
CA VAL A 222 15.22 -18.36 9.26
C VAL A 222 13.92 -17.58 9.47
N PRO A 223 12.79 -18.22 9.81
CA PRO A 223 11.55 -17.53 10.09
C PRO A 223 11.72 -16.69 11.34
N THR A 224 11.62 -15.38 11.18
CA THR A 224 11.54 -14.43 12.28
C THR A 224 10.17 -13.79 12.30
N MET A 225 9.89 -13.03 13.35
CA MET A 225 8.66 -12.26 13.45
C MET A 225 8.47 -11.31 12.25
N ASP A 226 9.55 -10.69 11.79
CA ASP A 226 9.55 -9.81 10.61
C ASP A 226 9.24 -10.58 9.32
N THR A 227 9.81 -11.78 9.16
CA THR A 227 9.51 -12.63 8.00
C THR A 227 8.02 -12.95 7.94
N VAL A 228 7.40 -13.31 9.08
CA VAL A 228 5.96 -13.62 9.15
C VAL A 228 5.10 -12.38 8.86
N ARG A 229 5.40 -11.24 9.49
CA ARG A 229 4.67 -9.97 9.28
C ARG A 229 4.65 -9.55 7.82
N TYR A 230 5.82 -9.49 7.20
CA TYR A 230 5.95 -9.02 5.83
C TYR A 230 5.37 -10.01 4.83
N THR A 231 5.48 -11.32 5.11
CA THR A 231 4.84 -12.36 4.30
C THR A 231 3.32 -12.23 4.35
N TYR A 232 2.73 -12.02 5.54
CA TYR A 232 1.29 -11.81 5.68
C TYR A 232 0.78 -10.61 4.86
N LEU A 233 1.44 -9.45 5.00
CA LEU A 233 1.03 -8.24 4.26
C LEU A 233 1.22 -8.41 2.76
N MET A 234 2.30 -9.05 2.33
CA MET A 234 2.56 -9.36 0.93
C MET A 234 1.51 -10.33 0.36
N GLU A 235 1.14 -11.37 1.10
CA GLU A 235 0.07 -12.30 0.72
C GLU A 235 -1.26 -11.58 0.53
N LEU A 236 -1.61 -10.70 1.47
CA LEU A 236 -2.82 -9.90 1.40
C LEU A 236 -2.83 -9.01 0.15
N CYS A 237 -1.76 -8.26 -0.07
CA CYS A 237 -1.60 -7.40 -1.26
C CYS A 237 -1.64 -8.19 -2.58
N ILE A 238 -0.97 -9.35 -2.66
CA ILE A 238 -0.99 -10.21 -3.85
C ILE A 238 -2.40 -10.71 -4.14
N LYS A 239 -3.10 -11.21 -3.13
CA LYS A 239 -4.46 -11.76 -3.27
C LYS A 239 -5.43 -10.74 -3.87
N TYR A 240 -5.38 -9.51 -3.38
CA TYR A 240 -6.26 -8.42 -3.81
C TYR A 240 -5.67 -7.54 -4.93
N GLY A 241 -4.52 -7.92 -5.49
CA GLY A 241 -3.88 -7.19 -6.58
C GLY A 241 -3.49 -5.75 -6.24
N LYS A 242 -3.15 -5.46 -4.98
CA LYS A 242 -2.75 -4.12 -4.53
C LYS A 242 -1.21 -4.00 -4.56
N PRO A 243 -0.64 -3.00 -5.25
CA PRO A 243 0.80 -2.75 -5.25
C PRO A 243 1.33 -2.44 -3.84
N LEU A 244 2.55 -2.90 -3.53
CA LEU A 244 3.23 -2.72 -2.24
C LEU A 244 4.67 -2.27 -2.47
N LEU A 245 5.17 -1.39 -1.60
CA LEU A 245 6.57 -0.93 -1.60
C LEU A 245 7.26 -1.36 -0.31
N PHE A 246 8.36 -2.10 -0.44
CA PHE A 246 9.21 -2.47 0.69
C PHE A 246 10.39 -1.50 0.81
N VAL A 247 10.39 -0.71 1.89
CA VAL A 247 11.46 0.26 2.19
C VAL A 247 12.24 -0.21 3.41
N GLY A 248 13.56 -0.07 3.37
CA GLY A 248 14.42 -0.30 4.52
C GLY A 248 15.90 -0.33 4.13
N PRO A 249 16.81 -0.29 5.12
CA PRO A 249 18.25 -0.27 4.88
C PRO A 249 18.74 -1.44 4.01
N THR A 250 19.87 -1.27 3.33
CA THR A 250 20.50 -2.35 2.56
C THR A 250 20.90 -3.50 3.48
N GLY A 251 20.79 -4.74 3.01
CA GLY A 251 21.19 -5.93 3.78
C GLY A 251 20.15 -6.46 4.78
N THR A 252 18.93 -5.91 4.85
CA THR A 252 17.88 -6.37 5.79
C THR A 252 17.01 -7.52 5.29
N GLY A 253 17.42 -8.24 4.23
CA GLY A 253 16.70 -9.41 3.72
C GLY A 253 15.45 -9.12 2.87
N LYS A 254 15.08 -7.86 2.62
CA LYS A 254 13.87 -7.46 1.85
C LYS A 254 13.70 -8.25 0.54
N SER A 255 14.72 -8.23 -0.32
CA SER A 255 14.68 -8.90 -1.63
C SER A 255 14.64 -10.42 -1.50
N VAL A 256 15.22 -10.96 -0.42
CA VAL A 256 15.21 -12.41 -0.12
C VAL A 256 13.79 -12.85 0.22
N TYR A 257 13.09 -12.12 1.10
CA TYR A 257 11.72 -12.43 1.49
C TYR A 257 10.75 -12.42 0.30
N VAL A 258 10.86 -11.39 -0.56
CA VAL A 258 9.97 -11.27 -1.72
C VAL A 258 10.28 -12.35 -2.76
N LYS A 259 11.57 -12.61 -3.05
CA LYS A 259 11.97 -13.66 -4.01
C LYS A 259 11.49 -15.03 -3.55
N ASP A 260 11.68 -15.37 -2.28
CA ASP A 260 11.21 -16.63 -1.71
C ASP A 260 9.69 -16.79 -1.81
N LYS A 261 8.93 -15.77 -1.39
CA LYS A 261 7.47 -15.79 -1.53
C LYS A 261 7.05 -16.06 -2.98
N LEU A 262 7.59 -15.29 -3.93
CA LEU A 262 7.18 -15.37 -5.33
C LEU A 262 7.62 -16.67 -6.01
N MET A 263 8.77 -17.24 -5.66
CA MET A 263 9.29 -18.45 -6.29
C MET A 263 8.72 -19.74 -5.68
N ASN A 264 8.49 -19.76 -4.37
CA ASN A 264 8.23 -20.98 -3.61
C ASN A 264 6.83 -21.05 -3.01
N HIS A 265 6.20 -19.91 -2.73
CA HIS A 265 4.97 -19.85 -1.91
C HIS A 265 3.78 -19.18 -2.59
N VAL A 266 3.89 -18.87 -3.89
CA VAL A 266 2.79 -18.37 -4.72
C VAL A 266 2.24 -19.50 -5.60
N GLU A 267 0.93 -19.54 -5.77
CA GLU A 267 0.25 -20.50 -6.64
C GLU A 267 0.60 -20.27 -8.12
N LYS A 268 1.55 -21.06 -8.64
CA LYS A 268 2.07 -20.93 -10.02
C LYS A 268 1.03 -21.13 -11.13
N ASN A 269 -0.13 -21.69 -10.78
CA ASN A 269 -1.28 -21.82 -11.69
C ASN A 269 -2.02 -20.49 -11.87
N LEU A 270 -2.11 -19.68 -10.81
CA LEU A 270 -2.82 -18.41 -10.79
C LEU A 270 -1.92 -17.22 -11.08
N TYR A 271 -0.64 -17.30 -10.70
CA TYR A 271 0.27 -16.17 -10.78
C TYR A 271 1.49 -16.46 -11.65
N PHE A 272 1.96 -15.42 -12.33
CA PHE A 272 3.17 -15.41 -13.13
C PHE A 272 4.13 -14.34 -12.58
N PRO A 273 5.02 -14.70 -11.64
CA PRO A 273 5.99 -13.78 -11.08
C PRO A 273 7.21 -13.64 -11.99
N PHE A 274 7.75 -12.42 -12.10
CA PHE A 274 9.09 -12.20 -12.62
C PHE A 274 9.78 -11.00 -11.98
N PHE A 275 11.10 -10.96 -12.15
CA PHE A 275 12.00 -10.05 -11.45
C PHE A 275 12.62 -9.06 -12.43
N VAL A 276 12.68 -7.81 -12.03
CA VAL A 276 13.39 -6.72 -12.71
C VAL A 276 14.34 -6.11 -11.70
N ASN A 277 15.63 -6.06 -12.02
CA ASN A 277 16.62 -5.43 -11.16
C ASN A 277 17.04 -4.11 -11.78
N PHE A 278 16.90 -3.02 -11.02
CA PHE A 278 17.39 -1.73 -11.45
C PHE A 278 18.87 -1.53 -11.11
N SER A 279 19.51 -0.70 -11.92
CA SER A 279 20.90 -0.30 -11.79
C SER A 279 21.03 1.16 -12.20
N ALA A 280 22.16 1.79 -11.92
CA ALA A 280 22.43 3.17 -12.32
C ALA A 280 22.30 3.43 -13.84
N ARG A 281 22.44 2.39 -14.68
CA ARG A 281 22.35 2.48 -16.14
C ARG A 281 21.01 2.02 -16.71
N THR A 282 20.06 1.62 -15.86
CA THR A 282 18.75 1.16 -16.31
C THR A 282 17.97 2.31 -16.93
N SER A 283 17.52 2.16 -18.18
CA SER A 283 16.69 3.15 -18.88
C SER A 283 15.22 2.77 -18.95
N ALA A 284 14.34 3.73 -19.27
CA ALA A 284 12.91 3.47 -19.47
C ALA A 284 12.68 2.42 -20.59
N ASN A 285 13.40 2.56 -21.71
CA ASN A 285 13.32 1.61 -22.83
C ASN A 285 13.76 0.19 -22.43
N GLN A 286 14.83 0.07 -21.63
CA GLN A 286 15.26 -1.24 -21.11
C GLN A 286 14.20 -1.84 -20.20
N THR A 287 13.63 -1.04 -19.30
CA THR A 287 12.55 -1.47 -18.39
C THR A 287 11.34 -1.97 -19.18
N GLN A 288 10.89 -1.20 -20.17
CA GLN A 288 9.80 -1.58 -21.06
C GLN A 288 10.10 -2.89 -21.80
N ASN A 289 11.29 -3.02 -22.38
CA ASN A 289 11.68 -4.21 -23.14
C ASN A 289 11.74 -5.45 -22.24
N ILE A 290 12.26 -5.35 -21.01
CA ILE A 290 12.32 -6.45 -20.05
C ILE A 290 10.90 -6.92 -19.69
N ILE A 291 10.00 -5.99 -19.40
CA ILE A 291 8.60 -6.30 -19.06
C ILE A 291 7.89 -6.92 -20.27
N MET A 292 7.96 -6.27 -21.45
CA MET A 292 7.28 -6.75 -22.66
C MET A 292 7.81 -8.09 -23.15
N ALA A 293 9.11 -8.40 -22.98
CA ALA A 293 9.68 -9.69 -23.34
C ALA A 293 9.13 -10.86 -22.50
N ARG A 294 8.52 -10.57 -21.35
CA ARG A 294 7.89 -11.58 -20.47
C ARG A 294 6.38 -11.70 -20.66
N LEU A 295 5.76 -10.79 -21.41
CA LEU A 295 4.32 -10.77 -21.64
C LEU A 295 3.97 -11.31 -23.02
N ASP A 296 2.85 -12.01 -23.11
CA ASP A 296 2.30 -12.47 -24.37
C ASP A 296 1.59 -11.33 -25.10
N LYS A 297 1.88 -11.20 -26.39
CA LYS A 297 1.20 -10.25 -27.27
C LYS A 297 -0.18 -10.80 -27.64
N ARG A 298 -1.24 -10.17 -27.16
CA ARG A 298 -2.62 -10.59 -27.44
C ARG A 298 -3.15 -9.98 -28.74
N ARG A 299 -3.02 -8.67 -28.89
CA ARG A 299 -3.43 -7.88 -30.07
C ARG A 299 -2.46 -6.72 -30.29
N LYS A 300 -2.64 -5.93 -31.35
CA LYS A 300 -1.81 -4.75 -31.61
C LYS A 300 -1.91 -3.78 -30.41
N GLY A 301 -0.80 -3.59 -29.71
CA GLY A 301 -0.71 -2.72 -28.54
C GLY A 301 -1.21 -3.32 -27.22
N ILE A 302 -1.68 -4.58 -27.20
CA ILE A 302 -2.18 -5.23 -25.98
C ILE A 302 -1.28 -6.40 -25.59
N PHE A 303 -0.69 -6.29 -24.42
CA PHE A 303 0.18 -7.29 -23.81
C PHE A 303 -0.43 -7.77 -22.50
N GLY A 304 -0.22 -9.03 -22.15
CA GLY A 304 -0.67 -9.56 -20.87
C GLY A 304 0.11 -10.80 -20.47
N PRO A 305 -0.02 -11.26 -19.22
CA PRO A 305 0.54 -12.54 -18.81
C PRO A 305 -0.07 -13.70 -19.61
N PRO A 306 0.56 -14.89 -19.52
CA PRO A 306 -0.03 -16.13 -20.01
C PRO A 306 -1.50 -16.28 -19.62
N MET A 307 -2.30 -16.83 -20.53
CA MET A 307 -3.76 -16.93 -20.35
C MET A 307 -4.10 -17.60 -19.02
N GLY A 308 -5.06 -17.00 -18.30
CA GLY A 308 -5.51 -17.49 -16.99
C GLY A 308 -4.63 -17.10 -15.80
N LYS A 309 -3.52 -16.39 -16.00
CA LYS A 309 -2.62 -15.96 -14.92
C LYS A 309 -2.66 -14.46 -14.65
N LYS A 310 -2.38 -14.07 -13.40
CA LYS A 310 -2.09 -12.70 -12.98
C LYS A 310 -0.58 -12.47 -12.93
N CYS A 311 -0.11 -11.37 -13.50
CA CYS A 311 1.30 -11.03 -13.50
C CYS A 311 1.72 -10.41 -12.15
N ILE A 312 2.86 -10.81 -11.61
CA ILE A 312 3.48 -10.13 -10.46
C ILE A 312 4.88 -9.69 -10.87
N ILE A 313 5.14 -8.38 -10.86
CA ILE A 313 6.43 -7.80 -11.21
C ILE A 313 7.11 -7.34 -9.93
N PHE A 314 8.22 -7.97 -9.56
CA PHE A 314 9.08 -7.47 -8.49
C PHE A 314 10.19 -6.60 -9.08
N VAL A 315 10.29 -5.37 -8.62
CA VAL A 315 11.37 -4.44 -8.97
C VAL A 315 12.32 -4.32 -7.78
N ASP A 316 13.53 -4.86 -7.92
CA ASP A 316 14.61 -4.73 -6.94
C ASP A 316 15.36 -3.42 -7.18
N ASP A 317 15.86 -2.82 -6.09
CA ASP A 317 16.68 -1.60 -6.13
C ASP A 317 16.04 -0.42 -6.88
N MET A 318 14.75 -0.17 -6.63
CA MET A 318 13.93 0.83 -7.35
C MET A 318 14.55 2.24 -7.41
N ASN A 319 15.30 2.66 -6.39
CA ASN A 319 15.93 3.99 -6.30
C ASN A 319 17.28 4.11 -7.04
N MET A 320 17.81 3.02 -7.62
CA MET A 320 19.13 3.01 -8.25
C MET A 320 19.27 3.72 -9.61
N PRO A 321 18.25 3.85 -10.49
CA PRO A 321 18.43 4.51 -11.78
C PRO A 321 19.01 5.92 -11.65
N ALA A 322 19.91 6.32 -12.55
CA ALA A 322 20.47 7.67 -12.49
C ALA A 322 19.40 8.73 -12.73
N LEU A 323 19.50 9.84 -11.99
CA LEU A 323 18.73 11.06 -12.25
C LEU A 323 19.18 11.63 -13.60
N GLU A 324 18.22 12.04 -14.43
CA GLU A 324 18.52 12.84 -15.60
C GLU A 324 18.83 14.29 -15.22
N GLN A 325 19.21 15.12 -16.21
CA GLN A 325 19.59 16.52 -16.01
C GLN A 325 18.56 17.33 -15.18
N TYR A 326 17.29 16.99 -15.28
CA TYR A 326 16.17 17.68 -14.64
C TYR A 326 15.64 16.96 -13.39
N GLY A 327 16.36 15.95 -12.90
CA GLY A 327 16.03 15.25 -11.65
C GLY A 327 14.96 14.16 -11.77
N ALA A 328 14.46 13.86 -12.98
CA ALA A 328 13.57 12.73 -13.18
C ALA A 328 14.34 11.40 -13.23
N GLN A 329 13.66 10.30 -12.90
CA GLN A 329 14.15 8.93 -13.12
C GLN A 329 13.18 8.25 -14.11
N PRO A 330 13.42 8.34 -15.43
CA PRO A 330 12.50 7.82 -16.44
C PRO A 330 12.02 6.37 -16.25
N PRO A 331 12.85 5.41 -15.75
CA PRO A 331 12.36 4.06 -15.42
C PRO A 331 11.26 4.05 -14.36
N ILE A 332 11.34 4.92 -13.36
CA ILE A 332 10.37 5.01 -12.26
C ILE A 332 9.10 5.71 -12.74
N GLU A 333 9.23 6.76 -13.57
CA GLU A 333 8.07 7.41 -14.20
C GLU A 333 7.29 6.46 -15.10
N LEU A 334 7.99 5.58 -15.82
CA LEU A 334 7.35 4.52 -16.61
C LEU A 334 6.57 3.54 -15.71
N LEU A 335 7.13 3.13 -14.56
CA LEU A 335 6.42 2.30 -13.59
C LEU A 335 5.19 3.01 -13.02
N ARG A 336 5.30 4.31 -12.71
CA ARG A 336 4.17 5.14 -12.27
C ARG A 336 3.06 5.15 -13.32
N GLN A 337 3.40 5.37 -14.59
CA GLN A 337 2.43 5.32 -15.69
C GLN A 337 1.76 3.96 -15.79
N PHE A 338 2.51 2.85 -15.66
CA PHE A 338 1.92 1.51 -15.64
C PHE A 338 0.90 1.37 -14.50
N LEU A 339 1.19 1.86 -13.30
CA LEU A 339 0.29 1.75 -12.15
C LEU A 339 -0.97 2.61 -12.28
N THR A 340 -0.87 3.81 -12.88
CA THR A 340 -2.00 4.74 -12.98
C THR A 340 -2.87 4.53 -14.22
N THR A 341 -2.32 3.96 -15.30
CA THR A 341 -3.07 3.73 -16.54
C THR A 341 -3.58 2.31 -16.68
N ALA A 342 -2.91 1.31 -16.08
CA ALA A 342 -3.35 -0.07 -16.13
C ALA A 342 -4.51 -0.39 -15.17
N SER A 343 -4.94 0.55 -14.33
CA SER A 343 -6.16 0.43 -13.51
C SER A 343 -7.46 0.34 -14.32
N GLY A 344 -7.40 0.55 -15.65
CA GLY A 344 -8.45 0.18 -16.61
C GLY A 344 -8.30 -1.23 -17.23
N MET A 345 -7.29 -1.99 -16.81
CA MET A 345 -6.99 -3.37 -17.24
C MET A 345 -6.91 -4.30 -16.02
N THR A 346 -7.94 -4.30 -15.17
CA THR A 346 -8.17 -5.36 -14.16
C THR A 346 -8.81 -6.58 -14.78
#